data_AF-A0A1V5RBP9-F1
#
_entry.id   AF-A0A1V5RBP9-F1
#
_cell.length_a   1.000
_cell.length_b   1.000
_cell.length_c   1.000
_cell.angle_alpha   90.00
_cell.angle_beta   90.00
_cell.angle_gamma   90.00
#
_symmetry.space_group_name_H-M   'P 1'
#
loop_
_entity.id
_entity.type
_entity.pdbx_description
1 polymer ?
#
loop_
_entity_poly.entity_id
_entity_poly.type
_entity_poly.pdbx_seq_one_letter_code
_entity_poly.pdbx_strand_id
1 'polypeptide(L)'
;MELKKILFLFILVFPLTACTQTQPQSMKISPEVENQQSEIDRSKAEKAIREFMNVPDLKLEYISTSKNPSNFTVGKTTVIDDGAFKIDTPPEWKRPVYVFQQEEYINDRCEVYEYEVSVDSNQLVEVHIVYPEEIQNQAPTGDGPIKCDDYESLEVPLKSKAEIEASALTYLQRGVTDFDKIKDELIYTPSKKDPVNSPAANEWSWQDDEYAWPEGWSGENPRVRVIMSSGGKLISYYNNLSLFTN
;
A
#
# COMPACT_ATOMS: atom_id res chain seq x y z
N MET A 1 4.76 10.46 -89.55
CA MET A 1 3.38 10.16 -89.94
C MET A 1 2.96 8.96 -89.09
N GLU A 2 2.46 9.21 -87.88
CA GLU A 2 1.01 9.28 -87.56
C GLU A 2 0.36 7.89 -87.72
N LEU A 3 0.12 7.18 -86.59
CA LEU A 3 -1.20 7.01 -85.91
C LEU A 3 -1.93 5.76 -86.49
N LYS A 4 -2.49 4.77 -85.76
CA LYS A 4 -3.34 4.76 -84.56
C LYS A 4 -3.40 3.35 -83.93
N LYS A 5 -3.71 3.36 -82.62
CA LYS A 5 -4.09 2.27 -81.70
C LYS A 5 -5.35 1.49 -82.11
N ILE A 6 -5.50 0.26 -81.59
CA ILE A 6 -6.69 -0.47 -81.03
C ILE A 6 -6.13 -1.85 -80.60
N LEU A 7 -5.94 -2.26 -79.33
CA LEU A 7 -6.77 -2.47 -78.13
C LEU A 7 -7.86 -3.56 -78.26
N PHE A 8 -7.57 -4.78 -77.80
CA PHE A 8 -8.53 -5.78 -77.27
C PHE A 8 -7.77 -6.72 -76.31
N LEU A 9 -7.78 -6.42 -75.00
CA LEU A 9 -8.65 -7.00 -73.95
C LEU A 9 -8.36 -8.49 -73.66
N PHE A 10 -7.34 -8.77 -72.85
CA PHE A 10 -7.18 -10.06 -72.15
C PHE A 10 -7.91 -9.99 -70.81
N ILE A 11 -8.93 -10.84 -70.63
CA ILE A 11 -9.58 -11.07 -69.34
C ILE A 11 -8.65 -11.95 -68.51
N LEU A 12 -7.96 -11.34 -67.54
CA LEU A 12 -7.24 -12.05 -66.48
C LEU A 12 -8.23 -12.29 -65.32
N VAL A 13 -8.63 -13.54 -65.16
CA VAL A 13 -9.34 -14.02 -63.98
C VAL A 13 -8.31 -14.12 -62.85
N PHE A 14 -8.29 -13.15 -61.95
CA PHE A 14 -7.53 -13.22 -60.71
C PHE A 14 -8.32 -14.04 -59.68
N PRO A 15 -7.76 -15.11 -59.09
CA PRO A 15 -8.35 -15.69 -57.89
C PRO A 15 -8.21 -14.68 -56.76
N LEU A 16 -9.37 -14.28 -56.20
CA LEU A 16 -9.47 -13.54 -54.94
C LEU A 16 -8.75 -14.36 -53.86
N THR A 17 -7.50 -14.01 -53.61
CA THR A 17 -6.76 -14.50 -52.45
C THR A 17 -7.31 -13.73 -51.27
N ALA A 18 -8.21 -14.35 -50.51
CA ALA A 18 -8.67 -13.81 -49.24
C ALA A 18 -7.45 -13.74 -48.31
N CYS A 19 -6.83 -12.56 -48.20
CA CYS A 19 -5.97 -12.25 -47.08
C CYS A 19 -6.85 -12.25 -45.82
N THR A 20 -6.88 -13.36 -45.11
CA THR A 20 -7.32 -13.41 -43.72
C THR A 20 -6.36 -12.54 -42.92
N GLN A 21 -6.73 -11.28 -42.68
CA GLN A 21 -6.17 -10.49 -41.61
C GLN A 21 -6.42 -11.24 -40.31
N THR A 22 -5.40 -11.92 -39.79
CA THR A 22 -5.38 -12.42 -38.42
C THR A 22 -5.25 -11.19 -37.54
N GLN A 23 -6.39 -10.63 -37.16
CA GLN A 23 -6.49 -9.69 -36.06
C GLN A 23 -5.85 -10.37 -34.84
N PRO A 24 -4.87 -9.75 -34.15
CA PRO A 24 -4.35 -10.32 -32.92
C PRO A 24 -5.54 -10.45 -31.96
N GLN A 25 -5.93 -11.70 -31.69
CA GLN A 25 -6.91 -11.97 -30.66
C GLN A 25 -6.27 -11.51 -29.35
N SER A 26 -6.79 -10.43 -28.78
CA SER A 26 -6.64 -10.15 -27.35
C SER A 26 -7.12 -11.42 -26.64
N MET A 27 -6.16 -12.20 -26.13
CA MET A 27 -6.43 -13.38 -25.32
C MET A 27 -7.12 -12.85 -24.06
N LYS A 28 -8.45 -12.89 -24.05
CA LYS A 28 -9.22 -12.74 -22.82
C LYS A 28 -8.81 -13.90 -21.93
N ILE A 29 -8.08 -13.59 -20.86
CA ILE A 29 -7.75 -14.53 -19.81
C ILE A 29 -9.07 -15.08 -19.27
N SER A 30 -9.14 -16.40 -19.08
CA SER A 30 -10.33 -17.03 -18.51
C SER A 30 -10.53 -16.52 -17.07
N PRO A 31 -11.77 -16.27 -16.62
CA PRO A 31 -12.06 -15.85 -15.24
C PRO A 31 -11.45 -16.79 -14.18
N GLU A 32 -11.31 -18.07 -14.51
CA GLU A 32 -10.69 -19.07 -13.64
C GLU A 32 -9.18 -18.83 -13.44
N VAL A 33 -8.48 -18.41 -14.50
CA VAL A 33 -7.04 -18.09 -14.46
C VAL A 33 -6.81 -16.75 -13.76
N GLU A 34 -7.71 -15.79 -13.95
CA GLU A 34 -7.69 -14.50 -13.24
C GLU A 34 -7.89 -14.69 -11.72
N ASN A 35 -8.81 -15.57 -11.31
CA ASN A 35 -9.04 -15.86 -9.90
C ASN A 35 -7.85 -16.60 -9.26
N GLN A 36 -7.25 -17.57 -9.95
CA GLN A 36 -6.05 -18.27 -9.47
C GLN A 36 -4.84 -17.33 -9.31
N GLN A 37 -4.64 -16.41 -10.26
CA GLN A 37 -3.56 -15.43 -10.17
C GLN A 37 -3.75 -14.49 -8.98
N SER A 38 -4.99 -14.02 -8.75
CA SER A 38 -5.36 -13.23 -7.58
C SER A 38 -5.12 -13.95 -6.25
N GLU A 39 -5.37 -15.26 -6.19
CA GLU A 39 -5.05 -16.07 -5.00
C GLU A 39 -3.54 -16.19 -4.77
N ILE A 40 -2.75 -16.41 -5.82
CA ILE A 40 -1.29 -16.48 -5.73
C ILE A 40 -0.70 -15.15 -5.25
N ASP A 41 -1.17 -14.03 -5.78
CA ASP A 41 -0.63 -12.71 -5.42
C ASP A 41 -1.03 -12.30 -4.00
N ARG A 42 -2.26 -12.61 -3.56
CA ARG A 42 -2.65 -12.45 -2.15
C ARG A 42 -1.81 -13.32 -1.21
N SER A 43 -1.47 -14.55 -1.59
CA SER A 43 -0.61 -15.42 -0.79
C SER A 43 0.80 -14.85 -0.60
N LYS A 44 1.36 -14.18 -1.62
CA LYS A 44 2.64 -13.46 -1.51
C LYS A 44 2.53 -12.27 -0.55
N ALA A 45 1.44 -11.52 -0.64
CA ALA A 45 1.19 -10.38 0.25
C ALA A 45 1.06 -10.81 1.72
N GLU A 46 0.31 -11.88 2.01
CA GLU A 46 0.23 -12.46 3.35
C GLU A 46 1.61 -12.90 3.86
N LYS A 47 2.42 -13.51 3.00
CA LYS A 47 3.78 -13.91 3.35
C LYS A 47 4.64 -12.69 3.73
N ALA A 48 4.55 -11.59 2.97
CA ALA A 48 5.26 -10.35 3.30
C ALA A 48 4.84 -9.79 4.66
N ILE A 49 3.55 -9.84 5.01
CA ILE A 49 3.05 -9.44 6.33
C ILE A 49 3.65 -10.33 7.43
N ARG A 50 3.59 -11.66 7.27
CA ARG A 50 4.15 -12.63 8.24
C ARG A 50 5.65 -12.43 8.46
N GLU A 51 6.40 -12.16 7.39
CA GLU A 51 7.83 -11.87 7.46
C GLU A 51 8.10 -10.54 8.18
N PHE A 52 7.34 -9.49 7.88
CA PHE A 52 7.47 -8.19 8.53
C PHE A 52 7.18 -8.27 10.04
N MET A 53 6.04 -8.86 10.41
CA MET A 53 5.65 -9.07 11.80
C MET A 53 6.54 -10.09 12.51
N ASN A 54 7.26 -10.91 11.75
CA ASN A 54 8.05 -12.05 12.23
C ASN A 54 7.19 -13.04 13.04
N VAL A 55 6.00 -13.34 12.49
CA VAL A 55 5.04 -14.31 13.04
C VAL A 55 4.59 -15.19 11.88
N PRO A 56 5.26 -16.34 11.64
CA PRO A 56 5.02 -17.19 10.48
C PRO A 56 3.58 -17.72 10.37
N ASP A 57 2.94 -17.95 11.51
CA ASP A 57 1.59 -18.51 11.61
C ASP A 57 0.51 -17.42 11.85
N LEU A 58 0.83 -16.14 11.59
CA LEU A 58 -0.13 -15.04 11.73
C LEU A 58 -1.34 -15.30 10.82
N LYS A 59 -2.53 -15.26 11.41
CA LYS A 59 -3.79 -15.41 10.70
C LYS A 59 -4.25 -14.07 10.18
N LEU A 60 -4.60 -14.05 8.90
CA LEU A 60 -4.92 -12.84 8.17
C LEU A 60 -6.23 -13.07 7.42
N GLU A 61 -7.14 -12.13 7.57
CA GLU A 61 -8.34 -12.00 6.77
C GLU A 61 -8.08 -10.99 5.66
N TYR A 62 -8.40 -11.37 4.42
CA TYR A 62 -8.40 -10.44 3.29
C TYR A 62 -9.67 -9.58 3.32
N ILE A 63 -9.49 -8.26 3.39
CA ILE A 63 -10.60 -7.31 3.47
C ILE A 63 -10.98 -6.81 2.07
N SER A 64 -10.02 -6.25 1.35
CA SER A 64 -10.29 -5.61 0.06
C SER A 64 -9.04 -5.35 -0.77
N THR A 65 -9.23 -4.85 -1.99
CA THR A 65 -8.19 -4.21 -2.78
C THR A 65 -8.54 -2.75 -2.94
N SER A 66 -7.64 -1.85 -2.56
CA SER A 66 -7.78 -0.42 -2.78
C SER A 66 -6.98 0.02 -4.01
N LYS A 67 -7.40 1.13 -4.63
CA LYS A 67 -6.71 1.72 -5.78
C LYS A 67 -5.40 2.42 -5.40
N ASN A 68 -5.33 2.91 -4.16
CA ASN A 68 -4.19 3.61 -3.57
C ASN A 68 -4.13 3.28 -2.06
N PRO A 69 -2.95 3.36 -1.43
CA PRO A 69 -2.85 3.28 0.03
C PRO A 69 -3.61 4.42 0.70
N SER A 70 -4.11 4.18 1.91
CA SER A 70 -4.97 5.15 2.63
C SER A 70 -4.28 6.49 2.89
N ASN A 71 -2.98 6.47 3.22
CA ASN A 71 -2.19 7.67 3.51
C ASN A 71 -1.26 8.11 2.36
N PHE A 72 -1.57 7.73 1.12
CA PHE A 72 -0.78 8.11 -0.05
C PHE A 72 -1.62 8.80 -1.11
N THR A 73 -1.29 10.06 -1.42
CA THR A 73 -1.95 10.83 -2.48
C THR A 73 -0.94 11.54 -3.35
N VAL A 74 -1.14 11.43 -4.66
CA VAL A 74 -0.44 12.22 -5.68
C VAL A 74 -1.49 12.84 -6.59
N GLY A 75 -1.31 14.11 -6.89
CA GLY A 75 -2.22 14.90 -7.71
C GLY A 75 -1.48 15.72 -8.73
N LYS A 76 -2.07 15.85 -9.93
CA LYS A 76 -1.65 16.77 -10.96
C LYS A 76 -2.68 17.88 -11.09
N THR A 77 -2.22 19.11 -10.90
CA THR A 77 -3.02 20.32 -11.06
C THR A 77 -3.15 20.65 -12.55
N THR A 78 -4.39 20.79 -13.01
CA THR A 78 -4.73 21.24 -14.36
C THR A 78 -5.60 22.49 -14.26
N VAL A 79 -5.16 23.59 -14.87
CA VAL A 79 -5.96 24.82 -14.96
C VAL A 79 -7.08 24.60 -15.98
N ILE A 80 -8.31 24.88 -15.59
CA ILE A 80 -9.50 24.70 -16.43
C ILE A 80 -9.98 26.05 -16.98
N ASP A 81 -9.92 27.11 -16.17
CA ASP A 81 -10.30 28.48 -16.53
C ASP A 81 -9.63 29.47 -15.55
N ASP A 82 -9.86 30.78 -15.72
CA ASP A 82 -9.32 31.83 -14.85
C ASP A 82 -9.71 31.61 -13.38
N GLY A 83 -8.73 31.19 -12.57
CA GLY A 83 -8.88 30.89 -11.15
C GLY A 83 -9.42 29.50 -10.80
N ALA A 84 -9.75 28.66 -11.80
CA ALA A 84 -10.26 27.31 -11.59
C ALA A 84 -9.22 26.24 -11.95
N PHE A 85 -8.94 25.35 -11.00
CA PHE A 85 -8.07 24.21 -11.21
C PHE A 85 -8.72 22.91 -10.74
N LYS A 86 -8.32 21.81 -11.37
CA LYS A 86 -8.67 20.45 -10.96
C LYS A 86 -7.40 19.70 -10.58
N ILE A 87 -7.50 18.87 -9.55
CA ILE A 87 -6.44 17.98 -9.13
C ILE A 87 -6.94 16.56 -9.40
N ASP A 88 -6.24 15.85 -10.28
CA ASP A 88 -6.49 14.44 -10.58
C ASP A 88 -5.27 13.61 -10.21
N THR A 89 -5.46 12.40 -9.68
CA THR A 89 -4.38 11.42 -9.57
C THR A 89 -4.12 10.81 -10.95
N PRO A 90 -2.93 11.02 -11.54
CA PRO A 90 -2.63 10.48 -12.87
C PRO A 90 -2.65 8.94 -12.85
N PRO A 91 -3.13 8.27 -13.91
CA PRO A 91 -3.23 6.81 -13.94
C PRO A 91 -1.94 6.07 -13.62
N GLU A 92 -0.80 6.62 -14.02
CA GLU A 92 0.55 6.11 -13.78
C GLU A 92 0.99 6.22 -12.31
N TRP A 93 0.23 6.93 -11.47
CA TRP A 93 0.41 7.04 -10.02
C TRP A 93 -0.64 6.26 -9.21
N LYS A 94 -1.44 5.43 -9.86
CA LYS A 94 -2.24 4.44 -9.14
C LYS A 94 -1.30 3.43 -8.49
N ARG A 95 -1.49 3.18 -7.20
CA ARG A 95 -0.68 2.28 -6.38
C ARG A 95 -1.60 1.28 -5.70
N PRO A 96 -2.09 0.27 -6.42
CA PRO A 96 -3.04 -0.67 -5.84
C PRO A 96 -2.41 -1.39 -4.63
N VAL A 97 -3.22 -1.56 -3.59
CA VAL A 97 -2.83 -2.30 -2.38
C VAL A 97 -3.87 -3.35 -2.03
N TYR A 98 -3.40 -4.50 -1.56
CA TYR A 98 -4.23 -5.45 -0.84
C TYR A 98 -4.33 -5.02 0.63
N VAL A 99 -5.54 -5.10 1.18
CA VAL A 99 -5.84 -4.78 2.57
C VAL A 99 -6.15 -6.07 3.32
N PHE A 100 -5.44 -6.30 4.42
CA PHE A 100 -5.64 -7.45 5.30
C PHE A 100 -5.79 -6.99 6.75
N GLN A 101 -6.57 -7.71 7.54
CA GLN A 101 -6.59 -7.55 9.00
C GLN A 101 -6.10 -8.84 9.64
N GLN A 102 -5.39 -8.75 10.77
CA GLN A 102 -5.13 -9.95 11.57
C GLN A 102 -6.39 -10.39 12.32
N GLU A 103 -6.57 -11.71 12.48
CA GLU A 103 -7.70 -12.25 13.24
C GLU A 103 -7.50 -12.09 14.75
N GLU A 104 -6.25 -12.10 15.21
CA GLU A 104 -5.94 -12.00 16.63
C GLU A 104 -5.95 -10.55 17.16
N TYR A 105 -6.59 -10.35 18.30
CA TYR A 105 -6.56 -9.10 19.05
C TYR A 105 -5.15 -8.74 19.56
N ILE A 106 -4.80 -7.45 19.52
CA ILE A 106 -3.50 -6.99 20.01
C ILE A 106 -3.52 -7.00 21.55
N ASN A 107 -2.78 -7.92 22.18
CA ASN A 107 -2.73 -8.03 23.65
C ASN A 107 -4.15 -8.16 24.27
N ASP A 108 -4.97 -9.00 23.65
CA ASP A 108 -6.38 -9.19 23.95
C ASP A 108 -7.27 -7.94 23.73
N ARG A 109 -6.74 -6.76 23.37
CA ARG A 109 -7.54 -5.55 23.12
C ARG A 109 -8.49 -5.70 21.94
N CYS A 110 -9.62 -4.99 21.95
CA CYS A 110 -10.58 -4.94 20.83
C CYS A 110 -10.06 -4.28 19.54
N GLU A 111 -8.75 -4.09 19.40
CA GLU A 111 -8.15 -3.60 18.18
C GLU A 111 -7.24 -4.68 17.56
N VAL A 112 -7.19 -4.66 16.24
CA VAL A 112 -6.34 -5.51 15.41
C VAL A 112 -5.43 -4.64 14.55
N TYR A 113 -4.37 -5.23 14.03
CA TYR A 113 -3.58 -4.61 12.97
C TYR A 113 -4.27 -4.78 11.61
N GLU A 114 -4.38 -3.69 10.87
CA GLU A 114 -4.68 -3.68 9.44
C GLU A 114 -3.39 -3.38 8.66
N TYR A 115 -3.22 -4.09 7.55
CA TYR A 115 -2.03 -4.08 6.70
C TYR A 115 -2.42 -3.68 5.29
N GLU A 116 -1.65 -2.76 4.71
CA GLU A 116 -1.73 -2.44 3.28
C GLU A 116 -0.44 -2.91 2.58
N VAL A 117 -0.58 -3.79 1.60
CA VAL A 117 0.56 -4.35 0.84
C VAL A 117 0.43 -3.97 -0.63
N SER A 118 1.48 -3.38 -1.20
CA SER A 118 1.53 -3.04 -2.62
C SER A 118 1.33 -4.28 -3.49
N VAL A 119 0.35 -4.23 -4.40
CA VAL A 119 0.07 -5.32 -5.35
C VAL A 119 1.26 -5.55 -6.28
N ASP A 120 1.92 -4.47 -6.70
CA ASP A 120 2.99 -4.53 -7.70
C ASP A 120 4.30 -5.10 -7.12
N SER A 121 4.62 -4.75 -5.88
CA SER A 121 5.91 -5.08 -5.26
C SER A 121 5.85 -6.10 -4.13
N ASN A 122 4.65 -6.43 -3.62
CA ASN A 122 4.44 -7.18 -2.38
C ASN A 122 5.12 -6.56 -1.16
N GLN A 123 5.48 -5.27 -1.20
CA GLN A 123 6.02 -4.58 -0.04
C GLN A 123 4.89 -4.07 0.86
N LEU A 124 5.08 -4.24 2.16
CA LEU A 124 4.20 -3.67 3.16
C LEU A 124 4.35 -2.14 3.17
N VAL A 125 3.26 -1.45 2.88
CA VAL A 125 3.18 0.01 2.80
C VAL A 125 2.76 0.58 4.14
N GLU A 126 1.74 0.01 4.77
CA GLU A 126 1.17 0.57 5.99
C GLU A 126 0.75 -0.54 6.97
N VAL A 127 0.95 -0.26 8.25
CA VAL A 127 0.29 -0.94 9.37
C VAL A 127 -0.38 0.12 10.22
N HIS A 128 -1.64 -0.09 10.56
CA HIS A 128 -2.33 0.76 11.52
C HIS A 128 -3.27 -0.09 12.40
N ILE A 129 -3.76 0.52 13.47
CA ILE A 129 -4.66 -0.13 14.43
C ILE A 129 -6.09 0.24 14.08
N VAL A 130 -6.96 -0.77 13.96
CA VAL A 130 -8.40 -0.61 13.72
C VAL A 130 -9.20 -1.41 14.74
N TYR A 131 -10.44 -1.00 14.97
CA TYR A 131 -11.45 -1.87 15.56
C TYR A 131 -12.02 -2.75 14.45
N PRO A 132 -12.10 -4.08 14.60
CA PRO A 132 -12.79 -4.95 13.62
C PRO A 132 -14.25 -4.52 13.39
N GLU A 133 -14.79 -4.78 12.19
CA GLU A 133 -16.14 -4.33 11.80
C GLU A 133 -17.23 -4.85 12.75
N GLU A 134 -17.07 -6.07 13.27
CA GLU A 134 -17.98 -6.67 14.23
C GLU A 134 -18.03 -5.91 15.56
N ILE A 135 -16.99 -5.13 15.89
CA ILE A 135 -16.92 -4.28 17.10
C ILE A 135 -17.38 -2.85 16.79
N GLN A 136 -17.05 -2.30 15.61
CA GLN A 136 -17.37 -0.90 15.26
C GLN A 136 -18.87 -0.58 15.38
N ASN A 137 -19.74 -1.57 15.16
CA ASN A 137 -21.18 -1.43 15.22
C ASN A 137 -21.81 -1.78 16.59
N GLN A 138 -20.99 -2.17 17.58
CA GLN A 138 -21.47 -2.44 18.93
C GLN A 138 -21.54 -1.13 19.72
N ALA A 139 -22.74 -0.79 20.21
CA ALA A 139 -22.90 0.35 21.11
C ALA A 139 -22.02 0.16 22.36
N PRO A 140 -21.51 1.23 22.99
CA PRO A 140 -20.76 1.17 24.25
C PRO A 140 -21.71 0.90 25.43
N THR A 141 -22.58 -0.09 25.29
CA THR A 141 -23.37 -0.66 26.37
C THR A 141 -22.56 -1.84 26.85
N GLY A 142 -22.01 -1.77 28.07
CA GLY A 142 -21.08 -2.74 28.68
C GLY A 142 -21.60 -4.18 28.87
N ASP A 143 -22.55 -4.60 28.05
CA ASP A 143 -23.16 -5.93 27.98
C ASP A 143 -22.91 -6.63 26.62
N GLY A 144 -22.05 -6.06 25.75
CA GLY A 144 -21.59 -6.72 24.52
C GLY A 144 -20.72 -7.96 24.80
N PRO A 145 -20.66 -8.95 23.89
CA PRO A 145 -19.94 -10.22 24.11
C PRO A 145 -18.42 -10.08 24.24
N ILE A 146 -17.84 -8.91 23.95
CA ILE A 146 -16.40 -8.66 23.97
C ILE A 146 -16.11 -7.61 25.05
N LYS A 147 -15.51 -8.06 26.16
CA LYS A 147 -15.13 -7.18 27.27
C LYS A 147 -13.87 -6.39 26.94
N CYS A 148 -14.02 -5.33 26.16
CA CYS A 148 -12.95 -4.37 25.85
C CYS A 148 -12.30 -3.75 27.09
N ASP A 149 -13.03 -3.73 28.22
CA ASP A 149 -12.65 -3.05 29.45
C ASP A 149 -11.63 -3.83 30.31
N ASP A 150 -11.46 -5.13 30.08
CA ASP A 150 -10.56 -6.00 30.88
C ASP A 150 -9.14 -6.08 30.29
N TYR A 151 -8.85 -5.37 29.19
CA TYR A 151 -7.62 -5.58 28.41
C TYR A 151 -6.42 -4.73 28.84
N GLU A 152 -5.22 -5.25 28.57
CA GLU A 152 -3.96 -4.59 28.88
C GLU A 152 -3.75 -3.35 28.00
N SER A 153 -3.16 -2.30 28.57
CA SER A 153 -2.78 -1.11 27.81
C SER A 153 -1.54 -1.38 26.96
N LEU A 154 -1.51 -0.89 25.70
CA LEU A 154 -0.31 -0.92 24.87
C LEU A 154 0.87 -0.20 25.51
N GLU A 155 0.61 0.68 26.47
CA GLU A 155 1.59 1.56 27.08
C GLU A 155 2.29 0.95 28.30
N VAL A 156 1.78 -0.16 28.86
CA VAL A 156 2.31 -0.75 30.10
C VAL A 156 2.63 -2.24 29.95
N PRO A 157 3.66 -2.76 30.65
CA PRO A 157 4.65 -2.02 31.44
C PRO A 157 5.51 -1.11 30.56
N LEU A 158 5.87 0.06 31.08
CA LEU A 158 6.74 1.01 30.37
C LEU A 158 8.10 0.37 30.10
N LYS A 159 8.56 0.46 28.85
CA LYS A 159 9.91 0.07 28.43
C LYS A 159 10.82 1.28 28.36
N SER A 160 12.13 1.04 28.44
CA SER A 160 13.10 2.11 28.20
C SER A 160 13.06 2.56 26.73
N LYS A 161 13.48 3.81 26.48
CA LYS A 161 13.60 4.33 25.10
C LYS A 161 14.43 3.40 24.22
N ALA A 162 15.53 2.84 24.73
CA ALA A 162 16.42 1.97 23.97
C ALA A 162 15.73 0.65 23.54
N GLU A 163 14.88 0.06 24.38
CA GLU A 163 14.11 -1.14 24.04
C GLU A 163 13.04 -0.85 22.98
N ILE A 164 12.38 0.31 23.10
CA ILE A 164 11.38 0.76 22.13
C ILE A 164 12.06 1.05 20.79
N GLU A 165 13.18 1.75 20.81
CA GLU A 165 14.00 2.07 19.64
C GLU A 165 14.49 0.81 18.94
N ALA A 166 15.07 -0.16 19.67
CA ALA A 166 15.52 -1.42 19.08
C ALA A 166 14.38 -2.15 18.37
N SER A 167 13.17 -2.12 18.93
CA SER A 167 11.98 -2.72 18.33
C SER A 167 11.52 -1.94 17.09
N ALA A 168 11.51 -0.60 17.16
CA ALA A 168 11.17 0.30 16.06
C ALA A 168 12.11 0.09 14.86
N LEU A 169 13.42 0.10 15.10
CA LEU A 169 14.44 -0.11 14.07
C LEU A 169 14.37 -1.52 13.48
N THR A 170 13.94 -2.52 14.25
CA THR A 170 13.73 -3.87 13.73
C THR A 170 12.59 -3.91 12.71
N TYR A 171 11.47 -3.21 12.95
CA TYR A 171 10.40 -3.10 11.96
C TYR A 171 10.86 -2.36 10.71
N LEU A 172 11.55 -1.23 10.86
CA LEU A 172 12.09 -0.48 9.72
C LEU A 172 13.09 -1.32 8.91
N GLN A 173 13.98 -2.05 9.56
CA GLN A 173 14.95 -2.91 8.89
C GLN A 173 14.28 -4.02 8.05
N ARG A 174 13.14 -4.55 8.49
CA ARG A 174 12.38 -5.56 7.73
C ARG A 174 11.58 -4.96 6.59
N GLY A 175 11.03 -3.77 6.80
CA GLY A 175 10.09 -3.14 5.87
C GLY A 175 10.71 -2.20 4.84
N VAL A 176 11.91 -1.67 5.11
CA VAL A 176 12.55 -0.65 4.28
C VAL A 176 13.71 -1.25 3.49
N THR A 177 13.60 -1.19 2.16
CA THR A 177 14.71 -1.55 1.27
C THR A 177 15.86 -0.56 1.46
N ASP A 178 17.10 -1.05 1.54
CA ASP A 178 18.30 -0.25 1.81
C ASP A 178 18.22 0.59 3.10
N PHE A 179 17.58 0.06 4.16
CA PHE A 179 17.42 0.75 5.45
C PHE A 179 18.71 1.41 5.99
N ASP A 180 19.86 0.79 5.77
CA ASP A 180 21.16 1.33 6.20
C ASP A 180 21.48 2.72 5.61
N LYS A 181 20.88 3.10 4.48
CA LYS A 181 21.07 4.44 3.86
C LYS A 181 20.35 5.55 4.62
N ILE A 182 19.23 5.26 5.28
CA ILE A 182 18.39 6.26 5.95
C ILE A 182 18.45 6.18 7.47
N LYS A 183 19.02 5.09 8.02
CA LYS A 183 19.01 4.79 9.46
C LYS A 183 19.57 5.93 10.31
N ASP A 184 20.68 6.52 9.87
CA ASP A 184 21.37 7.59 10.63
C ASP A 184 20.68 8.97 10.47
N GLU A 185 19.69 9.07 9.59
CA GLU A 185 18.89 10.27 9.33
C GLU A 185 17.50 10.22 10.00
N LEU A 186 17.17 9.13 10.70
CA LEU A 186 15.91 9.00 11.42
C LEU A 186 15.78 10.03 12.53
N ILE A 187 14.65 10.74 12.55
CA ILE A 187 14.29 11.71 13.56
C ILE A 187 13.37 11.04 14.58
N TYR A 188 13.73 11.13 15.86
CA TYR A 188 12.89 10.68 16.96
C TYR A 188 11.97 11.79 17.46
N THR A 189 10.66 11.55 17.45
CA THR A 189 9.63 12.49 17.93
C THR A 189 8.65 11.80 18.88
N PRO A 190 8.69 12.08 20.20
CA PRO A 190 7.69 11.56 21.12
C PRO A 190 6.43 12.43 21.14
N SER A 191 5.27 11.83 21.42
CA SER A 191 4.00 12.55 21.58
C SER A 191 3.90 13.34 22.89
N LYS A 192 4.84 13.12 23.83
CA LYS A 192 4.90 13.80 25.14
C LYS A 192 6.32 14.22 25.48
N LYS A 193 6.45 15.20 26.38
CA LYS A 193 7.75 15.75 26.83
C LYS A 193 8.58 14.78 27.66
N ASP A 194 7.94 13.89 28.42
CA ASP A 194 8.61 12.84 29.23
C ASP A 194 8.11 11.45 28.82
N PRO A 195 8.54 10.94 27.66
CA PRO A 195 8.06 9.67 27.11
C PRO A 195 8.65 8.44 27.81
N VAL A 196 9.67 8.60 28.67
CA VAL A 196 10.30 7.48 29.39
C VAL A 196 9.51 7.12 30.64
N ASN A 197 8.96 8.14 31.32
CA ASN A 197 8.23 7.94 32.59
C ASN A 197 6.71 8.03 32.43
N SER A 198 6.19 8.19 31.21
CA SER A 198 4.75 8.28 30.98
C SER A 198 4.32 7.67 29.65
N PRO A 199 3.10 7.10 29.57
CA PRO A 199 2.51 6.60 28.32
C PRO A 199 2.59 7.61 27.18
N ALA A 200 3.26 7.23 26.10
CA ALA A 200 3.52 8.08 24.94
C ALA A 200 3.67 7.23 23.67
N ALA A 201 3.31 7.83 22.55
CA ALA A 201 3.64 7.33 21.23
C ALA A 201 5.05 7.84 20.88
N ASN A 202 5.88 6.94 20.37
CA ASN A 202 7.29 7.16 20.08
C ASN A 202 7.50 6.97 18.58
N GLU A 203 7.67 8.06 17.84
CA GLU A 203 7.89 8.02 16.39
C GLU A 203 9.38 8.07 16.05
N TRP A 204 9.80 7.21 15.12
CA TRP A 204 11.02 7.37 14.34
C TRP A 204 10.62 7.54 12.88
N SER A 205 11.03 8.63 12.25
CA SER A 205 10.67 8.91 10.86
C SER A 205 11.80 9.54 10.06
N TRP A 206 11.74 9.32 8.75
CA TRP A 206 12.60 9.93 7.75
C TRP A 206 11.73 10.30 6.55
N GLN A 207 12.05 11.43 5.92
CA GLN A 207 11.36 11.92 4.74
C GLN A 207 12.35 12.62 3.81
N ASP A 208 12.19 12.39 2.50
CA ASP A 208 12.90 13.14 1.48
C ASP A 208 12.21 14.49 1.26
N ASP A 209 12.60 15.49 2.05
CA ASP A 209 12.11 16.87 1.90
C ASP A 209 12.64 17.56 0.63
N GLU A 210 13.66 16.98 -0.02
CA GLU A 210 14.26 17.51 -1.25
C GLU A 210 13.61 16.93 -2.53
N TYR A 211 12.68 15.98 -2.39
CA TYR A 211 12.00 15.36 -3.53
C TYR A 211 11.28 16.42 -4.39
N ALA A 212 11.76 16.57 -5.62
CA ALA A 212 11.23 17.53 -6.57
C ALA A 212 10.11 16.91 -7.42
N TRP A 213 8.86 17.27 -7.13
CA TRP A 213 7.74 16.92 -7.97
C TRP A 213 7.87 17.53 -9.38
N PRO A 214 7.49 16.79 -10.45
CA PRO A 214 7.39 17.37 -11.79
C PRO A 214 6.46 18.60 -11.81
N GLU A 215 6.67 19.50 -12.76
CA GLU A 215 5.89 20.74 -12.84
C GLU A 215 4.38 20.47 -12.91
N GLY A 216 3.63 21.09 -11.99
CA GLY A 216 2.18 20.94 -11.86
C GLY A 216 1.74 19.73 -11.03
N TRP A 217 2.68 18.97 -10.43
CA TRP A 217 2.41 17.82 -9.58
C TRP A 217 2.66 18.16 -8.11
N SER A 218 1.95 17.46 -7.23
CA SER A 218 2.13 17.53 -5.78
C SER A 218 1.64 16.24 -5.13
N GLY A 219 2.25 15.86 -4.00
CA GLY A 219 1.82 14.70 -3.24
C GLY A 219 2.64 14.50 -1.98
N GLU A 220 2.40 13.38 -1.33
CA GLU A 220 3.20 12.91 -0.19
C GLU A 220 4.60 12.56 -0.66
N ASN A 221 5.66 13.18 -0.12
CA ASN A 221 7.05 12.85 -0.47
C ASN A 221 7.43 11.42 -0.01
N PRO A 222 8.52 10.85 -0.55
CA PRO A 222 9.09 9.60 -0.03
C PRO A 222 9.34 9.71 1.48
N ARG A 223 8.78 8.79 2.25
CA ARG A 223 8.75 8.80 3.70
C ARG A 223 8.72 7.39 4.26
N VAL A 224 9.40 7.22 5.39
CA VAL A 224 9.17 6.11 6.32
C VAL A 224 8.85 6.64 7.70
N ARG A 225 8.00 5.92 8.44
CA ARG A 225 7.77 6.14 9.86
C ARG A 225 7.42 4.85 10.56
N VAL A 226 7.79 4.76 11.81
CA VAL A 226 7.31 3.75 12.76
C VAL A 226 6.95 4.45 14.06
N ILE A 227 5.78 4.12 14.59
CA ILE A 227 5.27 4.66 15.84
C ILE A 227 5.08 3.49 16.78
N MET A 228 5.75 3.54 17.93
CA MET A 228 5.70 2.53 18.97
C MET A 228 5.06 3.09 20.24
N SER A 229 4.29 2.27 20.95
CA SER A 229 3.83 2.60 22.30
C SER A 229 4.98 2.56 23.29
N SER A 230 4.77 3.12 24.48
CA SER A 230 5.73 3.03 25.59
C SER A 230 5.86 1.63 26.17
N GLY A 231 4.90 0.73 25.92
CA GLY A 231 5.04 -0.71 26.18
C GLY A 231 5.82 -1.47 25.09
N GLY A 232 6.29 -0.76 24.05
CA GLY A 232 7.04 -1.32 22.93
C GLY A 232 6.17 -2.15 21.97
N LYS A 233 4.89 -1.80 21.84
CA LYS A 233 3.97 -2.38 20.85
C LYS A 233 3.92 -1.48 19.62
N LEU A 234 3.75 -2.08 18.44
CA LEU A 234 3.61 -1.30 17.21
C LEU A 234 2.27 -0.56 17.26
N ILE A 235 2.27 0.75 17.02
CA ILE A 235 1.05 1.56 16.88
C ILE A 235 0.77 1.79 15.40
N SER A 236 1.80 2.15 14.64
CA SER A 236 1.68 2.38 13.21
C SER A 236 3.04 2.22 12.54
N TYR A 237 3.01 1.77 11.29
CA TYR A 237 4.15 1.77 10.38
C TYR A 237 3.68 2.32 9.04
N TYR A 238 4.52 3.12 8.38
CA TYR A 238 4.25 3.59 7.03
C TYR A 238 5.56 3.70 6.25
N ASN A 239 5.57 3.18 5.02
CA ASN A 239 6.70 3.22 4.10
C ASN A 239 6.15 3.32 2.67
N ASN A 240 6.33 4.47 2.03
CA ASN A 240 5.92 4.66 0.64
C ASN A 240 7.11 4.65 -0.34
N LEU A 241 8.33 4.33 0.08
CA LEU A 241 9.53 4.48 -0.78
C LEU A 241 9.42 3.68 -2.07
N SER A 242 8.89 2.46 -2.01
CA SER A 242 8.68 1.62 -3.19
C SER A 242 7.53 2.06 -4.09
N LEU A 243 6.68 2.98 -3.62
CA LEU A 243 5.64 3.57 -4.47
C LEU A 243 6.22 4.59 -5.46
N PHE A 244 7.48 4.99 -5.29
CA PHE A 244 8.19 5.89 -6.19
C PHE A 244 9.01 5.16 -7.27
N THR A 245 9.15 3.84 -7.15
CA THR A 245 9.79 3.02 -8.19
C THR A 245 8.74 2.54 -9.18
N ASN A 246 8.90 2.88 -10.46
CA ASN A 246 8.09 2.40 -11.59
C ASN A 246 8.73 1.17 -12.24
#